data_AF-A0A920N3A1-F1
#
_entry.id   AF-A0A920N3A1-F1
#
_cell.length_a   1.000
_cell.length_b   1.000
_cell.length_c   1.000
_cell.angle_alpha   90.00
_cell.angle_beta   90.00
_cell.angle_gamma   90.00
#
_symmetry.space_group_name_H-M   'P 1'
#
loop_
_entity.id
_entity.type
_entity.pdbx_description
1 polymer ?
#
loop_
_entity_poly.entity_id
_entity_poly.type
_entity_poly.pdbx_seq_one_letter_code
_entity_poly.pdbx_strand_id
1 'polypeptide(L)'
;MSKWPIGVFTSIDAGLGVHLDVAPELGVPSVQIHAPHQDTRNAEKAAEFLGKCSDANIIVTAVFGGFEGESYADIATTAATGGPGAQRTPAGGGCRR
;
A
#
# COMPACT_ATOMS: atom_id res chain seq x y z
N MET A 1 -21.51 -11.37 1.25
CA MET A 1 -20.78 -10.17 1.71
C MET A 1 -21.76 -9.23 2.37
N SER A 2 -21.43 -8.70 3.55
CA SER A 2 -22.19 -7.61 4.15
C SER A 2 -22.03 -6.33 3.32
N LYS A 3 -23.01 -5.43 3.41
CA LYS A 3 -22.93 -4.13 2.73
C LYS A 3 -21.94 -3.23 3.48
N TRP A 4 -20.90 -2.76 2.78
CA TRP A 4 -19.83 -1.90 3.30
C TRP A 4 -19.04 -2.52 4.47
N PRO A 5 -18.33 -3.63 4.22
CA PRO A 5 -17.44 -4.19 5.23
C PRO A 5 -16.36 -3.16 5.58
N ILE A 6 -16.10 -2.99 6.88
CA ILE A 6 -14.98 -2.18 7.34
C ILE A 6 -13.68 -2.87 6.91
N GLY A 7 -12.71 -2.07 6.49
CA GLY A 7 -11.38 -2.53 6.15
C GLY A 7 -10.33 -1.65 6.80
N VAL A 8 -9.18 -2.23 7.09
CA VAL A 8 -8.02 -1.51 7.64
C VAL A 8 -6.82 -1.60 6.70
N PHE A 9 -5.94 -0.60 6.79
CA PHE A 9 -4.71 -0.58 6.04
C PHE A 9 -3.56 -1.16 6.88
N THR A 10 -2.80 -2.07 6.28
CA THR A 10 -1.67 -2.74 6.94
C THR A 10 -0.46 -2.79 6.01
N SER A 11 0.72 -2.99 6.59
CA SER A 11 1.99 -3.14 5.87
C SER A 11 2.66 -4.43 6.31
N ILE A 12 3.31 -5.12 5.36
CA ILE A 12 4.05 -6.35 5.63
C ILE A 12 5.37 -6.04 6.36
N ASP A 13 6.01 -4.93 5.99
CA ASP A 13 7.40 -4.61 6.32
C ASP A 13 7.66 -3.09 6.41
N ALA A 14 7.00 -2.27 5.58
CA ALA A 14 7.27 -0.82 5.45
C ALA A 14 6.73 0.09 6.59
N GLY A 15 6.33 -0.46 7.75
CA GLY A 15 6.08 0.34 8.97
C GLY A 15 4.84 1.26 8.98
N LEU A 16 4.05 1.31 7.90
CA LEU A 16 2.84 2.12 7.79
C LEU A 16 1.57 1.24 7.83
N GLY A 17 1.06 0.95 9.03
CA GLY A 17 -0.22 0.26 9.17
C GLY A 17 -0.38 -0.51 10.47
N VAL A 18 -1.58 -1.06 10.67
CA VAL A 18 -1.93 -1.88 11.84
C VAL A 18 -1.31 -3.27 11.69
N HIS A 19 -0.72 -3.84 12.74
CA HIS A 19 -0.22 -5.23 12.70
C HIS A 19 -1.35 -6.20 12.34
N LEU A 20 -1.07 -7.21 11.51
CA LEU A 20 -2.08 -8.16 11.03
C LEU A 20 -2.79 -8.86 12.20
N ASP A 21 -2.10 -9.06 13.31
CA ASP A 21 -2.60 -9.71 14.52
C ASP A 21 -3.69 -8.91 15.25
N VAL A 22 -3.76 -7.58 15.02
CA VAL A 22 -4.75 -6.69 15.64
C VAL A 22 -6.05 -6.64 14.84
N ALA A 23 -6.02 -6.97 13.55
CA ALA A 23 -7.21 -6.94 12.70
C ALA A 23 -8.32 -7.93 13.14
N PRO A 24 -8.00 -9.17 13.60
CA PRO A 24 -8.97 -10.06 14.23
C PRO A 24 -9.54 -9.54 15.55
N GLU A 25 -8.69 -8.92 16.39
CA GLU A 25 -9.14 -8.34 17.68
C GLU A 25 -10.16 -7.22 17.47
N LEU A 26 -9.99 -6.44 16.39
CA LEU A 26 -10.91 -5.38 15.98
C LEU A 26 -12.13 -5.89 15.21
N GLY A 27 -12.22 -7.20 14.92
CA GLY A 27 -13.32 -7.80 14.17
C GLY A 27 -13.42 -7.32 12.73
N VAL A 28 -12.30 -6.95 12.11
CA VAL A 28 -12.29 -6.38 10.75
C VAL A 28 -12.21 -7.49 9.71
N PRO A 29 -13.16 -7.58 8.77
CA PRO A 29 -13.21 -8.67 7.79
C PRO A 29 -12.28 -8.52 6.59
N SER A 30 -11.70 -7.33 6.37
CA SER A 30 -10.90 -7.05 5.18
C SER A 30 -9.71 -6.15 5.44
N VAL A 31 -8.66 -6.32 4.65
CA VAL A 31 -7.46 -5.47 4.69
C VAL A 31 -7.06 -5.00 3.30
N GLN A 32 -6.42 -3.84 3.28
CA GLN A 32 -5.65 -3.34 2.14
C GLN A 32 -4.19 -3.28 2.56
N ILE A 33 -3.31 -3.74 1.68
CA ILE A 33 -1.89 -3.90 2.03
C ILE A 33 -1.01 -2.98 1.21
N HIS A 34 0.00 -2.39 1.84
CA HIS A 34 1.10 -1.78 1.10
C HIS A 34 1.97 -2.87 0.47
N ALA A 35 2.48 -2.61 -0.73
CA ALA A 35 3.38 -3.51 -1.42
C ALA A 35 4.65 -3.72 -0.58
N PRO A 36 5.07 -4.99 -0.42
CA PRO A 36 6.29 -5.28 0.30
C PRO A 36 7.52 -4.76 -0.45
N HIS A 37 8.62 -4.59 0.28
CA HIS A 37 9.90 -4.20 -0.33
C HIS A 37 10.33 -5.19 -1.42
N GLN A 38 11.17 -4.72 -2.34
CA GLN A 38 11.61 -5.52 -3.50
C GLN A 38 12.20 -6.89 -3.10
N ASP A 39 12.92 -6.95 -1.98
CA ASP A 39 13.60 -8.17 -1.51
C ASP A 39 12.61 -9.23 -0.97
N THR A 40 11.44 -8.80 -0.54
CA THR A 40 10.39 -9.64 0.06
C THR A 40 9.24 -9.92 -0.91
N ARG A 41 9.28 -9.35 -2.13
CA ARG A 41 8.32 -9.60 -3.21
C ARG A 41 8.63 -10.91 -3.95
N ASN A 42 8.46 -12.05 -3.27
CA ASN A 42 8.61 -13.38 -3.86
C ASN A 42 7.41 -14.29 -3.53
N ALA A 43 7.31 -15.41 -4.25
CA ALA A 43 6.17 -16.33 -4.15
C ALA A 43 6.07 -16.99 -2.77
N GLU A 44 7.20 -17.29 -2.14
CA GLU A 44 7.26 -17.94 -0.82
C GLU A 44 6.70 -17.02 0.27
N LYS A 45 7.12 -15.75 0.26
CA LYS A 45 6.63 -14.73 1.20
C LYS A 45 5.18 -14.36 0.95
N ALA A 46 4.75 -14.33 -0.31
CA ALA A 46 3.34 -14.16 -0.65
C ALA A 46 2.48 -15.32 -0.10
N ALA A 47 2.95 -16.56 -0.24
CA ALA A 47 2.26 -17.73 0.31
C ALA A 47 2.21 -17.71 1.84
N GLU A 48 3.31 -17.35 2.50
CA GLU A 48 3.37 -17.18 3.96
C GLU A 48 2.35 -16.13 4.43
N PHE A 49 2.28 -14.99 3.73
CA PHE A 49 1.34 -13.91 4.04
C PHE A 49 -0.12 -14.32 3.82
N LEU A 50 -0.42 -15.00 2.71
CA LEU A 50 -1.76 -15.53 2.45
C LEU A 50 -2.19 -16.56 3.49
N GLY A 51 -1.26 -17.38 4.00
CA GLY A 51 -1.51 -18.29 5.12
C GLY A 51 -1.95 -17.53 6.37
N LYS A 52 -1.21 -16.49 6.77
CA LYS A 52 -1.57 -15.65 7.93
C LYS A 52 -2.93 -14.99 7.76
N CYS A 53 -3.25 -14.48 6.58
CA CYS A 53 -4.57 -13.91 6.29
C CYS A 53 -5.69 -14.97 6.38
N SER A 54 -5.44 -16.19 5.91
CA SER A 54 -6.39 -17.29 5.99
C SER A 54 -6.65 -17.71 7.44
N ASP A 55 -5.60 -17.84 8.24
CA ASP A 55 -5.70 -18.19 9.67
C ASP A 55 -6.45 -17.12 10.46
N ALA A 56 -6.28 -15.85 10.08
CA ALA A 56 -6.98 -14.71 10.65
C ALA A 56 -8.40 -14.49 10.08
N ASN A 57 -8.83 -15.28 9.09
CA ASN A 57 -10.09 -15.11 8.35
C ASN A 57 -10.27 -13.69 7.76
N ILE A 58 -9.17 -13.13 7.25
CA ILE A 58 -9.10 -11.78 6.67
C ILE A 58 -9.02 -11.86 5.15
N ILE A 59 -9.81 -11.03 4.47
CA ILE A 59 -9.78 -10.91 3.01
C ILE A 59 -8.89 -9.74 2.59
N VAL A 60 -7.86 -10.02 1.80
CA VAL A 60 -7.06 -8.98 1.15
C VAL A 60 -7.84 -8.45 -0.07
N THR A 61 -8.13 -7.14 -0.08
CA THR A 61 -8.98 -6.51 -1.10
C THR A 61 -8.20 -5.67 -2.11
N ALA A 62 -7.06 -5.10 -1.72
CA ALA A 62 -6.21 -4.31 -2.58
C ALA A 62 -4.75 -4.37 -2.13
N VAL A 63 -3.85 -4.20 -3.10
CA VAL A 63 -2.39 -4.06 -2.89
C VAL A 63 -1.97 -2.71 -3.45
N PHE A 64 -1.48 -1.82 -2.58
CA PHE A 64 -1.01 -0.48 -2.97
C PHE A 64 0.48 -0.53 -3.27
N GLY A 65 0.86 -0.19 -4.50
CA GLY A 65 2.27 0.00 -4.85
C GLY A 65 2.78 1.31 -4.25
N GLY A 66 3.90 1.24 -3.53
CA GLY A 66 4.72 2.40 -3.20
C GLY A 66 6.15 2.15 -3.68
N PHE A 67 6.81 3.22 -4.09
CA PHE A 67 8.18 3.17 -4.63
C PHE A 67 9.14 3.96 -3.74
N GLU A 68 10.37 3.49 -3.65
CA GLU A 68 11.43 4.20 -2.93
C GLU A 68 11.69 5.56 -3.60
N GLY A 69 11.66 6.64 -2.82
CA GLY A 69 11.85 8.01 -3.32
C GLY A 69 10.56 8.78 -3.59
N GLU A 70 9.38 8.17 -3.45
CA GLU A 70 8.10 8.88 -3.47
C GLU A 70 7.95 9.73 -2.20
N SER A 71 7.58 11.00 -2.37
CA SER A 71 7.35 11.91 -1.25
C SER A 71 6.04 12.67 -1.43
N TYR A 72 5.19 12.55 -0.41
CA TYR A 72 3.91 13.24 -0.32
C TYR A 72 3.98 14.50 0.55
N ALA A 73 5.18 15.07 0.75
CA ALA A 73 5.38 16.23 1.63
C ALA A 73 4.63 17.48 1.17
N ASP A 74 4.49 17.66 -0.14
CA ASP A 74 3.70 18.72 -0.76
C ASP A 74 3.28 18.31 -2.18
N ILE A 75 2.32 19.05 -2.76
CA ILE A 75 1.75 18.73 -4.07
C ILE A 75 2.82 18.75 -5.18
N ALA A 76 3.79 19.67 -5.12
CA ALA A 76 4.81 19.80 -6.15
C ALA A 76 5.81 18.64 -6.09
N THR A 77 6.23 18.26 -4.87
CA THR A 77 7.09 17.11 -4.62
C THR A 77 6.39 15.81 -4.98
N THR A 78 5.10 15.67 -4.67
CA THR A 78 4.28 14.51 -5.05
C THR A 78 4.21 14.38 -6.57
N ALA A 79 3.95 15.47 -7.29
CA ALA A 79 3.89 15.44 -8.75
C ALA A 79 5.25 15.11 -9.40
N ALA A 80 6.35 15.49 -8.75
CA ALA A 80 7.70 15.26 -9.24
C ALA A 80 8.29 13.89 -8.87
N THR A 81 7.67 13.17 -7.92
CA THR A 81 8.20 11.89 -7.42
C THR A 81 7.22 10.73 -7.50
N GLY A 82 5.91 10.99 -7.61
CA GLY A 82 4.86 9.97 -7.61
C GLY A 82 4.66 9.29 -8.96
N GLY A 83 4.71 7.95 -8.95
CA GLY A 83 4.37 7.09 -10.08
C GLY A 83 5.52 6.80 -11.07
N PRO A 84 5.40 5.73 -11.89
CA PRO A 84 6.48 5.22 -12.76
C PRO A 84 6.87 6.11 -13.95
N GLY A 85 6.47 7.39 -13.94
CA GLY A 85 6.71 8.36 -15.01
C GLY A 85 7.10 9.74 -14.51
N ALA A 86 7.50 9.89 -13.23
CA ALA A 86 7.92 11.17 -12.66
C ALA A 86 9.27 11.64 -13.25
N GLN A 87 9.23 12.11 -14.49
CA GLN A 87 10.31 12.88 -15.08
C GLN A 87 10.23 14.28 -14.48
N ARG A 88 11.35 14.77 -13.94
CA ARG A 88 11.52 16.17 -13.54
C ARG A 88 11.17 17.06 -14.74
N THR A 89 9.96 17.59 -14.80
CA THR A 89 9.62 18.61 -15.80
C THR A 89 10.48 19.84 -15.49
N PRO A 90 11.34 20.31 -16.41
CA PRO A 90 12.14 21.49 -16.16
C PRO A 90 11.20 22.67 -15.88
N ALA A 91 11.48 23.44 -14.82
CA ALA A 91 10.77 24.66 -14.50
C ALA A 91 10.94 25.66 -15.66
N GLY A 92 10.01 25.68 -16.61
CA GLY A 92 10.15 26.51 -17.81
C GLY A 92 9.13 26.22 -18.90
N GLY A 93 7.85 26.20 -18.56
CA GLY A 93 6.78 26.04 -19.56
C GLY A 93 5.53 26.75 -19.10
N GLY A 94 5.48 28.07 -19.30
CA GLY A 94 4.31 28.88 -18.96
C GLY A 94 3.05 28.35 -19.62
N CYS A 95 1.97 28.30 -18.83
CA CYS A 95 0.60 28.08 -19.29
C CYS A 95 0.30 29.02 -20.46
N ARG A 96 0.25 28.49 -21.69
CA ARG A 96 -0.40 29.18 -22.81
C ARG A 96 -1.85 28.75 -22.84
N ARG A 97 -2.72 29.76 -22.71
CA ARG A 97 -4.17 29.70 -22.76
C ARG A 97 -4.67 29.09 -24.06
#